data_AF-B7FTC0-F1
#
_entry.id   AF-B7FTC0-F1
#
_cell.length_a   1.000
_cell.length_b   1.000
_cell.length_c   1.000
_cell.angle_alpha   90.00
_cell.angle_beta   90.00
_cell.angle_gamma   90.00
#
_symmetry.space_group_name_H-M   'P 1'
#
loop_
_entity.id
_entity.type
_entity.pdbx_description
1 polymer ?
#
loop_
_entity_poly.entity_id
_entity_poly.type
_entity_poly.pdbx_seq_one_letter_code
_entity_poly.pdbx_strand_id
1 'polypeptide(L)'
;MFTVSRCLVLLLFCKARLVRAYQPLKGVTATPVKDPSGQVDIGEWLSTNDGSGGRRLVVFGTYAADFNAIEYGQRLRYYWPKLREEKSLEKCALLLNCQPAAAKALAEQVDLPESIELWVDNSGESGRKFGVGRGWLPENNDINPYLKLFGMLFGLGAWATLPAVIGGYIGNPFTPQPWIEDALAVGQRKGRWPDNALEISSDGNVTNKFTELPFVGRWPRRPLELATLRLQSMIGISLSEWKTLAPDEEALGAGVLTQLGGCIVVENGEPLFEWRDPGICAVANFEDILSKL
;
A
#
# COMPACT_ATOMS: atom_id res chain seq x y z
N MET A 1 -25.29 -30.33 38.76
CA MET A 1 -24.21 -29.38 39.12
C MET A 1 -23.07 -29.41 38.09
N PHE A 2 -23.37 -29.29 36.79
CA PHE A 2 -22.36 -29.38 35.71
C PHE A 2 -22.83 -28.59 34.46
N THR A 3 -23.01 -27.27 34.59
CA THR A 3 -23.41 -26.46 33.41
C THR A 3 -22.89 -25.02 33.42
N VAL A 4 -21.87 -24.70 34.22
CA VAL A 4 -21.29 -23.34 34.29
C VAL A 4 -19.85 -23.30 33.74
N SER A 5 -19.18 -24.44 33.59
CA SER A 5 -17.74 -24.48 33.27
C SER A 5 -17.40 -24.33 31.77
N ARG A 6 -18.36 -24.51 30.84
CA ARG A 6 -18.10 -24.44 29.39
C ARG A 6 -18.20 -23.03 28.79
N CYS A 7 -18.97 -22.12 29.40
CA CYS A 7 -19.05 -20.72 28.92
C CYS A 7 -17.82 -19.89 29.30
N LEU A 8 -17.16 -20.19 30.42
CA LEU A 8 -15.99 -19.43 30.88
C LEU A 8 -14.77 -19.64 29.97
N VAL A 9 -14.60 -20.86 29.43
CA VAL A 9 -13.46 -21.21 28.58
C VAL A 9 -13.56 -20.55 27.19
N LEU A 10 -14.76 -20.42 26.62
CA LEU A 10 -14.97 -19.72 25.35
C LEU A 10 -14.74 -18.19 25.45
N LEU A 11 -15.13 -17.58 26.56
CA LEU A 11 -14.87 -16.16 26.83
C LEU A 11 -13.40 -15.86 27.11
N LEU A 12 -12.68 -16.78 27.76
CA LEU A 12 -11.23 -16.70 27.97
C LEU A 12 -10.44 -16.87 26.66
N PHE A 13 -10.88 -17.75 25.76
CA PHE A 13 -10.26 -17.90 24.43
C PHE A 13 -10.51 -16.72 23.49
N CYS A 14 -11.64 -16.02 23.62
CA CYS A 14 -11.89 -14.79 22.87
C CYS A 14 -11.07 -13.59 23.38
N LYS A 15 -10.88 -13.45 24.70
CA LYS A 15 -10.03 -12.40 25.27
C LYS A 15 -8.52 -12.65 25.07
N ALA A 16 -8.08 -13.90 25.04
CA ALA A 16 -6.69 -14.26 24.75
C ALA A 16 -6.31 -14.10 23.26
N ARG A 17 -7.29 -13.96 22.35
CA ARG A 17 -7.07 -13.71 20.92
C ARG A 17 -6.94 -12.23 20.55
N LEU A 18 -7.07 -11.32 21.51
CA LEU A 18 -6.48 -9.98 21.39
C LEU A 18 -4.98 -10.05 21.64
N VAL A 19 -4.30 -10.93 20.90
CA VAL A 19 -2.90 -10.68 20.56
C VAL A 19 -2.98 -9.44 19.70
N ARG A 20 -2.69 -8.27 20.27
CA ARG A 20 -2.73 -7.00 19.53
C ARG A 20 -1.92 -7.25 18.26
N ALA A 21 -2.51 -7.10 17.08
CA ALA A 21 -1.89 -7.56 15.85
C ALA A 21 -0.57 -6.83 15.52
N TYR A 22 -0.34 -5.69 16.17
CA TYR A 22 0.91 -4.94 16.14
C TYR A 22 1.89 -5.30 17.28
N GLN A 23 1.56 -6.21 18.20
CA GLN A 23 2.52 -6.66 19.25
C GLN A 23 3.86 -7.12 18.67
N PRO A 24 3.91 -7.87 17.55
CA PRO A 24 5.17 -8.24 16.92
C PRO A 24 6.01 -7.04 16.44
N LEU A 25 5.41 -5.85 16.34
CA LEU A 25 6.07 -4.60 15.94
C LEU A 25 6.67 -3.83 17.12
N LYS A 26 6.42 -4.25 18.36
CA LYS A 26 7.05 -3.62 19.52
C LYS A 26 8.57 -3.90 19.49
N GLY A 27 9.37 -2.86 19.58
CA GLY A 27 10.83 -2.92 19.43
C GLY A 27 11.30 -2.94 17.98
N VAL A 28 10.39 -2.92 17.00
CA VAL A 28 10.74 -2.85 15.57
C VAL A 28 10.78 -1.39 15.16
N THR A 29 11.94 -0.96 14.66
CA THR A 29 12.17 0.44 14.34
C THR A 29 12.22 0.70 12.84
N ALA A 30 11.85 1.91 12.45
CA ALA A 30 12.08 2.46 11.12
C ALA A 30 12.76 3.81 11.22
N THR A 31 13.45 4.21 10.14
CA THR A 31 14.14 5.50 10.06
C THR A 31 13.26 6.52 9.36
N PRO A 32 12.90 7.65 10.00
CA PRO A 32 12.19 8.73 9.31
C PRO A 32 13.07 9.38 8.25
N VAL A 33 12.53 9.61 7.05
CA VAL A 33 13.29 10.27 5.97
C VAL A 33 13.67 11.71 6.34
N LYS A 34 12.85 12.39 7.15
CA LYS A 34 13.13 13.77 7.63
C LYS A 34 14.15 13.82 8.77
N ASP A 35 14.41 12.71 9.46
CA ASP A 35 15.41 12.58 10.52
C ASP A 35 16.20 11.27 10.35
N PRO A 36 17.22 11.26 9.47
CA PRO A 36 18.00 10.05 9.18
C PRO A 36 18.79 9.50 10.37
N SER A 37 19.00 10.30 11.42
CA SER A 37 19.63 9.87 12.67
C SER A 37 18.64 9.30 13.69
N GLY A 38 17.36 9.57 13.50
CA GLY A 38 16.29 9.13 14.38
C GLY A 38 15.89 7.68 14.11
N GLN A 39 15.17 7.11 15.09
CA GLN A 39 14.50 5.83 14.98
C GLN A 39 13.10 5.98 15.59
N VAL A 40 12.10 5.39 14.93
CA VAL A 40 10.72 5.33 15.44
C VAL A 40 10.38 3.87 15.70
N ASP A 41 10.06 3.53 16.95
CA ASP A 41 9.44 2.25 17.28
C ASP A 41 8.00 2.23 16.74
N ILE A 42 7.74 1.36 15.78
CA ILE A 42 6.46 1.30 15.06
C ILE A 42 5.34 0.86 16.01
N GLY A 43 5.62 -0.10 16.89
CA GLY A 43 4.64 -0.60 17.86
C GLY A 43 4.27 0.45 18.91
N GLU A 44 5.23 1.21 19.40
CA GLU A 44 4.99 2.35 20.32
C GLU A 44 4.27 3.48 19.61
N TRP A 45 4.68 3.83 18.38
CA TRP A 45 4.01 4.85 17.58
C TRP A 45 2.54 4.49 17.31
N LEU A 46 2.24 3.23 17.01
CA LEU A 46 0.87 2.76 16.80
C LEU A 46 0.04 2.72 18.10
N SER A 47 0.68 2.47 19.25
CA SER A 47 -0.01 2.29 20.54
C SER A 47 -0.05 3.52 21.43
N THR A 48 0.65 4.60 21.05
CA THR A 48 0.65 5.85 21.80
C THR A 48 -0.76 6.41 21.88
N ASN A 49 -1.25 6.58 23.10
CA ASN A 49 -2.46 7.32 23.39
C ASN A 49 -2.05 8.71 23.92
N ASP A 50 -2.07 9.71 23.04
CA ASP A 50 -1.82 11.11 23.35
C ASP A 50 -3.07 11.85 23.86
N GLY A 51 -4.12 11.12 24.23
CA GLY A 51 -5.36 11.67 24.78
C GLY A 51 -6.29 12.29 23.73
N SER A 52 -5.87 12.31 22.45
CA SER A 52 -6.68 12.78 21.33
C SER A 52 -7.74 11.76 20.89
N GLY A 53 -7.57 10.48 21.27
CA GLY A 53 -8.41 9.38 20.77
C GLY A 53 -8.22 9.09 19.29
N GLY A 54 -7.17 9.66 18.67
CA GLY A 54 -6.91 9.61 17.24
C GLY A 54 -6.56 8.24 16.70
N ARG A 55 -6.99 7.98 15.46
CA ARG A 55 -6.63 6.77 14.72
C ARG A 55 -5.30 6.96 14.02
N ARG A 56 -4.46 5.92 14.02
CA ARG A 56 -3.14 5.92 13.39
C ARG A 56 -3.06 4.84 12.34
N LEU A 57 -2.53 5.18 11.16
CA LEU A 57 -2.34 4.29 10.02
C LEU A 57 -0.86 4.10 9.75
N VAL A 58 -0.44 2.85 9.62
CA VAL A 58 0.85 2.52 9.01
C VAL A 58 0.58 1.70 7.75
N VAL A 59 1.11 2.16 6.63
CA VAL A 59 1.20 1.38 5.39
C VAL A 59 2.61 0.80 5.32
N PHE A 60 2.70 -0.53 5.31
CA PHE A 60 3.92 -1.28 5.03
C PHE A 60 4.03 -1.44 3.52
N GLY A 61 4.68 -0.47 2.88
CA GLY A 61 4.98 -0.53 1.46
C GLY A 61 6.09 -1.54 1.14
N THR A 62 6.25 -1.81 -0.15
CA THR A 62 7.32 -2.62 -0.71
C THR A 62 8.52 -1.71 -1.06
N TYR A 63 9.40 -2.13 -1.97
CA TYR A 63 10.48 -1.25 -2.46
C TYR A 63 9.93 -0.14 -3.37
N ALA A 64 10.63 0.99 -3.49
CA ALA A 64 10.07 2.21 -4.07
C ALA A 64 9.65 2.11 -5.55
N ALA A 65 10.31 1.27 -6.35
CA ALA A 65 9.95 1.05 -7.76
C ALA A 65 8.81 0.02 -7.97
N ASP A 66 8.27 -0.59 -6.92
CA ASP A 66 7.24 -1.64 -7.03
C ASP A 66 5.84 -1.09 -7.30
N PHE A 67 4.99 -1.91 -7.94
CA PHE A 67 3.59 -1.58 -8.19
C PHE A 67 2.81 -1.28 -6.91
N ASN A 68 3.00 -2.06 -5.83
CA ASN A 68 2.22 -1.88 -4.61
C ASN A 68 2.61 -0.57 -3.92
N ALA A 69 3.90 -0.27 -3.82
CA ALA A 69 4.39 0.97 -3.23
C ALA A 69 3.86 2.22 -3.96
N ILE A 70 3.91 2.21 -5.29
CA ILE A 70 3.38 3.31 -6.11
C ILE A 70 1.86 3.45 -5.92
N GLU A 71 1.10 2.35 -5.96
CA GLU A 71 -0.36 2.38 -5.81
C GLU A 71 -0.77 2.84 -4.40
N TYR A 72 -0.07 2.40 -3.36
CA TYR A 72 -0.28 2.90 -1.99
C TYR A 72 -0.02 4.40 -1.89
N GLY A 73 1.06 4.91 -2.49
CA GLY A 73 1.36 6.33 -2.51
C GLY A 73 0.27 7.17 -3.23
N GLN A 74 -0.19 6.71 -4.39
CA GLN A 74 -1.27 7.36 -5.15
C GLN A 74 -2.59 7.36 -4.38
N ARG A 75 -2.96 6.23 -3.76
CA ARG A 75 -4.16 6.10 -2.93
C ARG A 75 -4.08 6.96 -1.68
N LEU A 76 -2.93 6.97 -0.99
CA LEU A 76 -2.72 7.83 0.17
C LEU A 76 -2.89 9.30 -0.19
N ARG A 77 -2.29 9.79 -1.28
CA ARG A 77 -2.51 11.18 -1.71
C ARG A 77 -4.00 11.50 -1.88
N TYR A 78 -4.75 10.64 -2.55
CA TYR A 78 -6.16 10.87 -2.83
C TYR A 78 -7.05 10.77 -1.58
N TYR A 79 -6.84 9.74 -0.76
CA TYR A 79 -7.72 9.40 0.35
C TYR A 79 -7.33 10.02 1.68
N TRP A 80 -6.10 10.52 1.83
CA TRP A 80 -5.63 11.06 3.10
C TRP A 80 -6.53 12.18 3.65
N PRO A 81 -6.96 13.19 2.87
CA PRO A 81 -7.90 14.19 3.37
C PRO A 81 -9.20 13.59 3.92
N LYS A 82 -9.79 12.62 3.20
CA LYS A 82 -11.03 11.93 3.61
C LYS A 82 -10.86 11.10 4.87
N LEU A 83 -9.75 10.37 4.98
CA LEU A 83 -9.42 9.59 6.17
C LEU A 83 -9.28 10.49 7.41
N ARG A 84 -8.69 11.68 7.25
CA ARG A 84 -8.58 12.65 8.35
C ARG A 84 -9.93 13.23 8.74
N GLU A 85 -10.67 13.76 7.76
CA GLU A 85 -11.88 14.55 7.98
C GLU A 85 -13.08 13.67 8.36
N GLU A 86 -13.27 12.54 7.69
CA GLU A 86 -14.44 11.68 7.87
C GLU A 86 -14.21 10.59 8.93
N LYS A 87 -12.95 10.20 9.15
CA LYS A 87 -12.60 9.03 10.00
C LYS A 87 -11.66 9.35 11.15
N SER A 88 -11.37 10.64 11.41
CA SER A 88 -10.51 11.06 12.53
C SER A 88 -9.16 10.36 12.56
N LEU A 89 -8.60 10.08 11.38
CA LEU A 89 -7.26 9.53 11.24
C LEU A 89 -6.24 10.66 11.42
N GLU A 90 -5.52 10.66 12.53
CA GLU A 90 -4.68 11.80 12.93
C GLU A 90 -3.27 11.69 12.36
N LYS A 91 -2.72 10.48 12.37
CA LYS A 91 -1.36 10.22 11.91
C LYS A 91 -1.33 9.09 10.90
N CYS A 92 -0.55 9.27 9.85
CA CYS A 92 -0.32 8.25 8.84
C CYS A 92 1.17 8.17 8.54
N ALA A 93 1.70 6.97 8.44
CA ALA A 93 3.04 6.71 7.95
C ALA A 93 3.02 5.78 6.73
N LEU A 94 3.80 6.13 5.70
CA LEU A 94 4.18 5.23 4.62
C LEU A 94 5.61 4.76 4.86
N LEU A 95 5.78 3.47 5.12
CA LEU A 95 7.07 2.83 5.32
C LEU A 95 7.48 2.09 4.04
N LEU A 96 8.67 2.35 3.51
CA LEU A 96 9.18 1.72 2.28
C LEU A 96 10.44 0.89 2.53
N ASN A 97 10.58 -0.21 1.78
CA ASN A 97 11.74 -1.10 1.86
C ASN A 97 12.85 -0.63 0.91
N CYS A 98 13.47 0.50 1.22
CA CYS A 98 14.51 1.11 0.39
C CYS A 98 15.36 2.12 1.16
N GLN A 99 16.35 2.71 0.49
CA GLN A 99 17.10 3.85 1.01
C GLN A 99 16.26 5.14 1.07
N PRO A 100 16.60 6.11 1.95
CA PRO A 100 15.87 7.38 2.07
C PRO A 100 15.72 8.16 0.76
N ALA A 101 16.74 8.13 -0.10
CA ALA A 101 16.71 8.83 -1.40
C ALA A 101 15.64 8.25 -2.34
N ALA A 102 15.51 6.92 -2.39
CA ALA A 102 14.48 6.24 -3.18
C ALA A 102 13.07 6.53 -2.66
N ALA A 103 12.90 6.54 -1.33
CA ALA A 103 11.62 6.88 -0.70
C ALA A 103 11.19 8.31 -1.03
N LYS A 104 12.13 9.27 -0.93
CA LYS A 104 11.87 10.68 -1.27
C LYS A 104 11.51 10.83 -2.75
N ALA A 105 12.24 10.16 -3.65
CA ALA A 105 11.95 10.18 -5.07
C ALA A 105 10.55 9.62 -5.37
N LEU A 106 10.14 8.49 -4.77
CA LEU A 106 8.78 7.98 -4.93
C LEU A 106 7.73 8.97 -4.42
N ALA A 107 7.94 9.55 -3.23
CA ALA A 107 7.02 10.51 -2.64
C ALA A 107 6.79 11.74 -3.55
N GLU A 108 7.85 12.24 -4.19
CA GLU A 108 7.77 13.33 -5.19
C GLU A 108 7.02 12.88 -6.46
N GLN A 109 7.22 11.64 -6.91
CA GLN A 109 6.54 11.12 -8.09
C GLN A 109 5.02 10.99 -7.86
N VAL A 110 4.58 10.59 -6.67
CA VAL A 110 3.15 10.38 -6.37
C VAL A 110 2.47 11.59 -5.71
N ASP A 111 3.19 12.71 -5.53
CA ASP A 111 2.73 13.90 -4.79
C ASP A 111 2.24 13.56 -3.37
N LEU A 112 3.02 12.75 -2.65
CA LEU A 112 2.68 12.33 -1.30
C LEU A 112 2.59 13.56 -0.37
N PRO A 113 1.46 13.78 0.34
CA PRO A 113 1.32 14.92 1.24
C PRO A 113 2.37 14.93 2.36
N GLU A 114 3.00 16.08 2.63
CA GLU A 114 4.05 16.22 3.66
C GLU A 114 3.59 15.90 5.09
N SER A 115 2.28 15.93 5.33
CA SER A 115 1.63 15.54 6.59
C SER A 115 1.63 14.02 6.83
N ILE A 116 1.91 13.23 5.80
CA ILE A 116 2.12 11.79 5.93
C ILE A 116 3.59 11.58 6.27
N GLU A 117 3.86 10.85 7.34
CA GLU A 117 5.22 10.50 7.70
C GLU A 117 5.79 9.52 6.67
N LEU A 118 7.02 9.76 6.22
CA LEU A 118 7.72 8.88 5.29
C LEU A 118 8.87 8.23 6.04
N TRP A 119 8.82 6.90 6.15
CA TRP A 119 9.82 6.11 6.86
C TRP A 119 10.45 5.08 5.91
N VAL A 120 11.64 4.63 6.28
CA VAL A 120 12.33 3.57 5.56
C VAL A 120 12.80 2.46 6.49
N ASP A 121 12.78 1.25 5.94
CA ASP A 121 13.42 0.06 6.49
C ASP A 121 14.02 -0.71 5.32
N ASN A 122 15.29 -0.43 5.00
CA ASN A 122 15.96 -0.99 3.82
C ASN A 122 15.94 -2.53 3.80
N SER A 123 15.88 -3.16 4.98
CA SER A 123 15.85 -4.61 5.12
C SER A 123 14.46 -5.21 4.92
N GLY A 124 13.38 -4.43 5.07
CA GLY A 124 12.00 -4.88 5.10
C GLY A 124 11.59 -5.69 6.34
N GLU A 125 12.35 -5.63 7.44
CA GLU A 125 12.06 -6.36 8.68
C GLU A 125 10.68 -6.02 9.25
N SER A 126 10.30 -4.75 9.23
CA SER A 126 9.03 -4.22 9.72
C SER A 126 7.83 -4.91 9.10
N GLY A 127 7.81 -5.05 7.77
CA GLY A 127 6.77 -5.79 7.05
C GLY A 127 6.75 -7.27 7.45
N ARG A 128 7.92 -7.92 7.56
CA ARG A 128 8.00 -9.34 7.95
C ARG A 128 7.49 -9.57 9.36
N LYS A 129 7.79 -8.67 10.31
CA LYS A 129 7.28 -8.72 11.69
C LYS A 129 5.78 -8.50 11.74
N PHE A 130 5.24 -7.62 10.88
CA PHE A 130 3.79 -7.47 10.70
C PHE A 130 3.12 -8.72 10.09
N GLY A 131 3.89 -9.55 9.39
CA GLY A 131 3.43 -10.80 8.79
C GLY A 131 2.96 -10.64 7.33
N VAL A 132 3.55 -9.71 6.59
CA VAL A 132 3.30 -9.61 5.13
C VAL A 132 3.82 -10.84 4.39
N GLY A 133 3.25 -11.11 3.21
CA GLY A 133 3.71 -12.20 2.36
C GLY A 133 5.17 -12.00 1.92
N ARG A 134 5.93 -13.09 1.85
CA ARG A 134 7.36 -13.06 1.46
C ARG A 134 7.61 -13.46 0.00
N GLY A 135 6.54 -13.76 -0.73
CA GLY A 135 6.59 -14.12 -2.14
C GLY A 135 7.05 -15.55 -2.38
N TRP A 136 7.56 -15.80 -3.58
CA TRP A 136 7.95 -17.14 -4.05
C TRP A 136 9.40 -17.44 -3.72
N LEU A 137 9.64 -18.56 -3.04
CA LEU A 137 10.98 -19.05 -2.66
C LEU A 137 11.83 -18.00 -1.92
N PRO A 138 11.30 -17.38 -0.84
CA PRO A 138 11.97 -16.27 -0.16
C PRO A 138 13.36 -16.64 0.39
N GLU A 139 13.51 -17.86 0.92
CA GLU A 139 14.77 -18.35 1.52
C GLU A 139 15.75 -18.99 0.53
N ASN A 140 15.37 -19.13 -0.75
CA ASN A 140 16.22 -19.80 -1.73
C ASN A 140 17.25 -18.84 -2.31
N ASN A 141 18.43 -18.77 -1.71
CA ASN A 141 19.50 -17.87 -2.14
C ASN A 141 20.19 -18.30 -3.45
N ASP A 142 19.92 -19.51 -3.95
CA ASP A 142 20.49 -20.01 -5.21
C ASP A 142 19.73 -19.46 -6.44
N ILE A 143 18.54 -18.89 -6.24
CA ILE A 143 17.71 -18.34 -7.31
C ILE A 143 17.84 -16.82 -7.35
N ASN A 144 18.13 -16.29 -8.53
CA ASN A 144 18.19 -14.85 -8.79
C ASN A 144 16.89 -14.15 -8.31
N PRO A 145 16.98 -13.07 -7.49
CA PRO A 145 15.80 -12.37 -6.97
C PRO A 145 14.81 -11.92 -8.06
N TYR A 146 15.29 -11.46 -9.21
CA TYR A 146 14.44 -11.03 -10.33
C TYR A 146 13.67 -12.20 -10.95
N LEU A 147 14.25 -13.41 -10.96
CA LEU A 147 13.54 -14.60 -11.41
C LEU A 147 12.42 -14.99 -10.42
N LYS A 148 12.65 -14.79 -9.12
CA LYS A 148 11.60 -14.99 -8.11
C LYS A 148 10.45 -13.99 -8.29
N LEU A 149 10.78 -12.70 -8.49
CA LEU A 149 9.80 -11.65 -8.79
C LEU A 149 9.02 -11.99 -10.07
N PHE A 150 9.70 -12.44 -11.13
CA PHE A 150 9.05 -12.88 -12.35
C PHE A 150 8.03 -14.00 -12.07
N GLY A 151 8.38 -15.00 -11.25
CA GLY A 151 7.42 -16.03 -10.82
C GLY A 151 6.20 -15.48 -10.07
N MET A 152 6.38 -14.44 -9.24
CA MET A 152 5.26 -13.76 -8.57
C MET A 152 4.33 -13.02 -9.53
N LEU A 153 4.84 -12.52 -10.67
CA LEU A 153 4.01 -11.95 -11.74
C LEU A 153 3.09 -13.01 -12.36
N PHE A 154 3.46 -14.29 -12.30
CA PHE A 154 2.61 -15.44 -12.65
C PHE A 154 1.79 -15.99 -11.47
N GLY A 155 1.80 -15.32 -10.32
CA GLY A 155 1.02 -15.68 -9.14
C GLY A 155 1.68 -16.68 -8.19
N LEU A 156 2.94 -17.09 -8.44
CA LEU A 156 3.66 -17.98 -7.53
C LEU A 156 3.97 -17.23 -6.23
N GLY A 157 3.62 -17.79 -5.07
CA GLY A 157 3.81 -17.14 -3.76
C GLY A 157 3.02 -15.82 -3.56
N ALA A 158 2.20 -15.43 -4.54
CA ALA A 158 1.47 -14.17 -4.62
C ALA A 158 0.15 -14.41 -5.38
N TRP A 159 -0.70 -15.30 -4.85
CA TRP A 159 -1.80 -15.91 -5.58
C TRP A 159 -2.81 -14.91 -6.17
N ALA A 160 -2.95 -13.73 -5.54
CA ALA A 160 -3.89 -12.70 -5.99
C ALA A 160 -3.34 -11.80 -7.10
N THR A 161 -2.07 -11.95 -7.52
CA THR A 161 -1.46 -11.12 -8.57
C THR A 161 -2.24 -11.19 -9.88
N LEU A 162 -2.46 -12.40 -10.41
CA LEU A 162 -3.18 -12.56 -11.68
C LEU A 162 -4.64 -12.07 -11.61
N PRO A 163 -5.44 -12.43 -10.57
CA PRO A 163 -6.76 -11.84 -10.38
C PRO A 163 -6.75 -10.31 -10.33
N ALA A 164 -5.79 -9.69 -9.64
CA ALA A 164 -5.71 -8.24 -9.50
C ALA A 164 -5.33 -7.53 -10.81
N VAL A 165 -4.44 -8.13 -11.60
CA VAL A 165 -4.08 -7.64 -12.94
C VAL A 165 -5.28 -7.75 -13.89
N ILE A 166 -5.89 -8.94 -13.99
CA ILE A 166 -7.07 -9.19 -14.83
C ILE A 166 -8.22 -8.26 -14.44
N GLY A 167 -8.46 -8.08 -13.14
CA GLY A 167 -9.50 -7.17 -12.64
C GLY A 167 -9.30 -5.72 -13.09
N GLY A 168 -8.05 -5.29 -13.28
CA GLY A 168 -7.74 -3.97 -13.83
C GLY A 168 -8.13 -3.79 -15.30
N TYR A 169 -8.08 -4.87 -16.09
CA TYR A 169 -8.55 -4.86 -17.49
C TYR A 169 -10.08 -4.95 -17.57
N ILE A 170 -10.73 -5.69 -16.67
CA ILE A 170 -12.18 -5.93 -16.70
C ILE A 170 -12.99 -4.74 -16.15
N GLY A 171 -12.48 -3.99 -15.16
CA GLY A 171 -13.24 -2.93 -14.48
C GLY A 171 -14.04 -3.45 -13.28
N ASN A 172 -14.94 -2.64 -12.72
CA ASN A 172 -15.84 -3.02 -11.62
C ASN A 172 -17.20 -2.31 -11.78
N PRO A 173 -18.31 -3.06 -11.96
CA PRO A 173 -19.65 -2.49 -12.15
C PRO A 173 -20.31 -2.01 -10.84
N PHE A 174 -19.70 -2.26 -9.67
CA PHE A 174 -20.32 -2.01 -8.36
C PHE A 174 -19.58 -0.97 -7.52
N THR A 175 -18.24 -1.01 -7.52
CA THR A 175 -17.43 -0.16 -6.62
C THR A 175 -16.67 0.90 -7.42
N PRO A 176 -16.93 2.20 -7.20
CA PRO A 176 -16.16 3.26 -7.81
C PRO A 176 -14.75 3.35 -7.21
N GLN A 177 -13.78 3.72 -8.02
CA GLN A 177 -12.38 3.93 -7.59
C GLN A 177 -11.84 5.24 -8.18
N PRO A 178 -12.35 6.40 -7.74
CA PRO A 178 -12.08 7.71 -8.36
C PRO A 178 -10.61 8.14 -8.25
N TRP A 179 -9.84 7.55 -7.34
CA TRP A 179 -8.39 7.79 -7.23
C TRP A 179 -7.62 7.42 -8.51
N ILE A 180 -8.16 6.52 -9.35
CA ILE A 180 -7.50 6.08 -10.58
C ILE A 180 -7.46 7.23 -11.60
N GLU A 181 -8.63 7.84 -11.86
CA GLU A 181 -8.76 9.00 -12.75
C GLU A 181 -7.94 10.19 -12.24
N ASP A 182 -7.97 10.42 -10.94
CA ASP A 182 -7.17 11.46 -10.30
C ASP A 182 -5.65 11.21 -10.44
N ALA A 183 -5.18 9.98 -10.23
CA ALA A 183 -3.77 9.62 -10.42
C ALA A 183 -3.32 9.74 -11.88
N LEU A 184 -4.16 9.30 -12.84
CA LEU A 184 -3.95 9.49 -14.28
C LEU A 184 -3.79 10.98 -14.61
N ALA A 185 -4.68 11.83 -14.07
CA ALA A 185 -4.64 13.27 -14.31
C ALA A 185 -3.39 13.93 -13.73
N VAL A 186 -2.94 13.52 -12.54
CA VAL A 186 -1.70 14.01 -11.93
C VAL A 186 -0.50 13.73 -12.81
N GLY A 187 -0.31 12.49 -13.27
CA GLY A 187 0.86 12.20 -14.11
C GLY A 187 0.78 12.82 -15.50
N GLN A 188 -0.42 12.97 -16.08
CA GLN A 188 -0.59 13.69 -17.35
C GLN A 188 -0.24 15.18 -17.22
N ARG A 189 -0.69 15.86 -16.16
CA ARG A 189 -0.32 17.26 -15.88
C ARG A 189 1.17 17.46 -15.68
N LYS A 190 1.86 16.45 -15.16
CA LYS A 190 3.33 16.42 -15.01
C LYS A 190 4.08 16.03 -16.29
N GLY A 191 3.38 15.75 -17.40
CA GLY A 191 3.98 15.29 -18.65
C GLY A 191 4.64 13.92 -18.54
N ARG A 192 4.25 13.10 -17.55
CA ARG A 192 4.85 11.79 -17.28
C ARG A 192 4.40 10.72 -18.28
N TRP A 193 3.20 10.86 -18.82
CA TRP A 193 2.61 9.93 -19.79
C TRP A 193 1.67 10.68 -20.74
N PRO A 194 1.35 10.09 -21.90
CA PRO A 194 0.48 10.70 -22.89
C PRO A 194 -0.96 10.92 -22.39
N ASP A 195 -1.69 11.77 -23.12
CA ASP A 195 -3.10 12.14 -22.93
C ASP A 195 -4.08 11.14 -23.58
N ASN A 196 -3.67 9.88 -23.70
CA ASN A 196 -4.47 8.84 -24.34
C ASN A 196 -5.57 8.28 -23.44
N ALA A 197 -5.47 8.46 -22.11
CA ALA A 197 -6.46 8.00 -21.14
C ALA A 197 -7.48 9.08 -20.80
N LEU A 198 -7.02 10.33 -20.62
CA LEU A 198 -7.84 11.47 -20.22
C LEU A 198 -7.62 12.66 -21.17
N GLU A 199 -8.66 13.43 -21.41
CA GLU A 199 -8.55 14.79 -21.94
C GLU A 199 -8.70 15.77 -20.79
N ILE A 200 -7.72 16.65 -20.63
CA ILE A 200 -7.76 17.70 -19.62
C ILE A 200 -7.86 19.02 -20.39
N SER A 201 -9.01 19.67 -20.35
CA SER A 201 -9.24 20.94 -21.02
C SER A 201 -8.50 22.09 -20.32
N SER A 202 -8.40 23.23 -21.00
CA SER A 202 -7.68 24.42 -20.50
C SER A 202 -8.27 25.01 -19.22
N ASP A 203 -9.55 24.76 -18.93
CA ASP A 203 -10.25 25.13 -17.70
C ASP A 203 -10.10 24.08 -16.57
N GLY A 204 -9.39 22.98 -16.82
CA GLY A 204 -9.10 21.93 -15.85
C GLY A 204 -10.13 20.80 -15.78
N ASN A 205 -11.20 20.84 -16.59
CA ASN A 205 -12.16 19.74 -16.66
C ASN A 205 -11.50 18.48 -17.22
N VAL A 206 -11.82 17.34 -16.60
CA VAL A 206 -11.27 16.03 -16.96
C VAL A 206 -12.34 15.21 -17.65
N THR A 207 -12.09 14.82 -18.90
CA THR A 207 -12.91 13.87 -19.65
C THR A 207 -12.18 12.54 -19.71
N ASN A 208 -12.82 11.50 -19.18
CA ASN A 208 -12.26 10.16 -19.18
C ASN A 208 -12.67 9.40 -20.46
N LYS A 209 -11.68 9.06 -21.31
CA LYS A 209 -11.94 8.41 -22.61
C LYS A 209 -12.54 7.01 -22.46
N PHE A 210 -12.35 6.33 -21.33
CA PHE A 210 -12.97 5.03 -21.08
C PHE A 210 -14.50 5.11 -20.93
N THR A 211 -15.08 6.31 -20.80
CA THR A 211 -16.54 6.51 -20.83
C THR A 211 -17.17 6.21 -22.19
N GLU A 212 -16.36 6.23 -23.26
CA GLU A 212 -16.78 5.91 -24.63
C GLU A 212 -16.93 4.40 -24.89
N LEU A 213 -16.48 3.55 -23.96
CA LEU A 213 -16.57 2.11 -24.10
C LEU A 213 -18.05 1.65 -24.14
N PRO A 214 -18.49 0.93 -25.20
CA PRO A 214 -19.86 0.47 -25.31
C PRO A 214 -20.28 -0.40 -24.12
N PHE A 215 -21.47 -0.13 -23.57
CA PHE A 215 -22.09 -0.85 -22.43
C PHE A 215 -21.40 -0.71 -21.06
N VAL A 216 -20.08 -0.55 -21.05
CA VAL A 216 -19.24 -0.63 -19.84
C VAL A 216 -18.61 0.70 -19.43
N GLY A 217 -18.66 1.72 -20.29
CA GLY A 217 -18.15 3.07 -19.99
C GLY A 217 -18.91 3.78 -18.85
N ARG A 218 -20.09 3.27 -18.49
CA ARG A 218 -20.90 3.75 -17.35
C ARG A 218 -20.64 2.98 -16.05
N TRP A 219 -19.75 1.99 -16.04
CA TRP A 219 -19.41 1.27 -14.81
C TRP A 219 -18.71 2.21 -13.81
N PRO A 220 -18.95 2.05 -12.49
CA PRO A 220 -18.26 2.82 -11.44
C PRO A 220 -16.74 2.82 -11.56
N ARG A 221 -16.14 1.69 -11.96
CA ARG A 221 -14.76 1.61 -12.46
C ARG A 221 -14.78 0.99 -13.84
N ARG A 222 -14.22 1.69 -14.82
CA ARG A 222 -14.35 1.31 -16.23
C ARG A 222 -13.29 0.25 -16.58
N PRO A 223 -13.55 -0.62 -17.57
CA PRO A 223 -12.53 -1.52 -18.07
C PRO A 223 -11.29 -0.75 -18.56
N LEU A 224 -10.13 -1.41 -18.49
CA LEU A 224 -8.82 -0.90 -18.91
C LEU A 224 -8.26 0.28 -18.09
N GLU A 225 -9.09 1.03 -17.36
CA GLU A 225 -8.69 2.25 -16.66
C GLU A 225 -7.58 2.02 -15.63
N LEU A 226 -7.74 1.03 -14.75
CA LEU A 226 -6.74 0.66 -13.76
C LEU A 226 -5.49 0.03 -14.39
N ALA A 227 -5.67 -0.79 -15.42
CA ALA A 227 -4.55 -1.40 -16.14
C ALA A 227 -3.70 -0.34 -16.84
N THR A 228 -4.32 0.66 -17.45
CA THR A 228 -3.64 1.81 -18.06
C THR A 228 -2.86 2.61 -17.03
N LEU A 229 -3.44 2.94 -15.87
CA LEU A 229 -2.70 3.63 -14.81
C LEU A 229 -1.48 2.83 -14.35
N ARG A 230 -1.62 1.52 -14.15
CA ARG A 230 -0.49 0.66 -13.73
C ARG A 230 0.59 0.57 -14.79
N LEU A 231 0.22 0.43 -16.05
CA LEU A 231 1.17 0.43 -17.16
C LEU A 231 1.92 1.77 -17.26
N GLN A 232 1.19 2.88 -17.16
CA GLN A 232 1.78 4.22 -17.18
C GLN A 232 2.67 4.48 -15.96
N SER A 233 2.28 3.99 -14.78
CA SER A 233 3.09 4.06 -13.56
C SER A 233 4.38 3.23 -13.69
N MET A 234 4.31 2.04 -14.27
CA MET A 234 5.49 1.22 -14.55
C MET A 234 6.47 1.95 -15.48
N ILE A 235 5.98 2.50 -16.59
CA ILE A 235 6.84 3.15 -17.59
C ILE A 235 7.37 4.49 -17.07
N GLY A 236 6.50 5.35 -16.55
CA GLY A 236 6.80 6.74 -16.21
C GLY A 236 7.23 6.97 -14.75
N ILE A 237 7.24 5.95 -13.90
CA ILE A 237 7.81 6.02 -12.54
C ILE A 237 8.85 4.92 -12.38
N SER A 238 8.44 3.64 -12.38
CA SER A 238 9.36 2.54 -12.03
C SER A 238 10.56 2.47 -12.98
N LEU A 239 10.33 2.43 -14.29
CA LEU A 239 11.38 2.22 -15.29
C LEU A 239 12.15 3.51 -15.60
N SER A 240 11.48 4.66 -15.66
CA SER A 240 12.13 5.95 -15.93
C SER A 240 13.06 6.37 -14.79
N GLU A 241 12.68 6.10 -13.53
CA GLU A 241 13.44 6.47 -12.33
C GLU A 241 14.15 5.27 -11.70
N TRP A 242 14.31 4.16 -12.42
CA TRP A 242 14.82 2.89 -11.88
C TRP A 242 16.16 3.05 -11.15
N LYS A 243 17.06 3.88 -11.68
CA LYS A 243 18.37 4.14 -11.06
C LYS A 243 18.28 4.68 -9.63
N THR A 244 17.22 5.44 -9.35
CA THR A 244 16.97 6.07 -8.05
C THR A 244 16.09 5.20 -7.16
N LEU A 245 15.10 4.52 -7.76
CA LEU A 245 14.05 3.81 -7.03
C LEU A 245 14.35 2.33 -6.77
N ALA A 246 15.31 1.74 -7.49
CA ALA A 246 15.65 0.32 -7.33
C ALA A 246 16.21 0.04 -5.93
N PRO A 247 15.95 -1.15 -5.38
CA PRO A 247 16.60 -1.60 -4.16
C PRO A 247 18.12 -1.71 -4.37
N ASP A 248 18.90 -1.40 -3.34
CA ASP A 248 20.34 -1.63 -3.34
C ASP A 248 20.66 -3.11 -3.06
N GLU A 249 21.96 -3.46 -3.10
CA GLU A 249 22.41 -4.83 -2.89
C GLU A 249 22.05 -5.39 -1.51
N GLU A 250 22.04 -4.54 -0.48
CA GLU A 250 21.64 -4.94 0.88
C GLU A 250 20.16 -5.33 0.90
N ALA A 251 19.29 -4.48 0.34
CA ALA A 251 17.87 -4.72 0.26
C ALA A 251 17.55 -5.95 -0.62
N LEU A 252 18.24 -6.10 -1.76
CA LEU A 252 18.15 -7.29 -2.61
C LEU A 252 18.54 -8.56 -1.84
N GLY A 253 19.65 -8.51 -1.09
CA GLY A 253 20.10 -9.61 -0.23
C GLY A 253 19.13 -9.94 0.92
N ALA A 254 18.42 -8.94 1.43
CA ALA A 254 17.37 -9.10 2.43
C ALA A 254 16.04 -9.65 1.86
N GLY A 255 15.95 -9.82 0.53
CA GLY A 255 14.79 -10.39 -0.13
C GLY A 255 13.61 -9.43 -0.30
N VAL A 256 13.83 -8.11 -0.28
CA VAL A 256 12.73 -7.14 -0.37
C VAL A 256 12.00 -7.16 -1.71
N LEU A 257 12.66 -7.64 -2.78
CA LEU A 257 12.12 -7.65 -4.13
C LEU A 257 10.85 -8.53 -4.26
N THR A 258 10.72 -9.57 -3.43
CA THR A 258 9.56 -10.48 -3.42
C THR A 258 8.64 -10.26 -2.22
N GLN A 259 9.01 -9.37 -1.31
CA GLN A 259 8.22 -9.06 -0.13
C GLN A 259 7.00 -8.23 -0.56
N LEU A 260 5.82 -8.65 -0.10
CA LEU A 260 4.56 -7.95 -0.33
C LEU A 260 4.32 -6.90 0.78
N GLY A 261 3.32 -6.06 0.58
CA GLY A 261 2.96 -4.99 1.52
C GLY A 261 1.76 -5.31 2.41
N GLY A 262 1.22 -4.27 3.02
CA GLY A 262 0.01 -4.30 3.82
C GLY A 262 -0.24 -2.99 4.56
N CYS A 263 -1.27 -2.94 5.39
CA CYS A 263 -1.51 -1.81 6.26
C CYS A 263 -2.27 -2.19 7.54
N ILE A 264 -2.19 -1.31 8.53
CA ILE A 264 -2.92 -1.43 9.80
C ILE A 264 -3.41 -0.06 10.26
N VAL A 265 -4.64 -0.01 10.76
CA VAL A 265 -5.20 1.14 11.48
C VAL A 265 -5.41 0.74 12.93
N VAL A 266 -4.89 1.55 13.86
CA VAL A 266 -5.00 1.35 15.30
C VAL A 266 -5.66 2.57 15.96
N GLU A 267 -6.53 2.31 16.93
CA GLU A 267 -7.13 3.32 17.80
C GLU A 267 -6.97 2.87 19.25
N ASN A 268 -6.41 3.70 20.12
CA ASN A 268 -6.24 3.39 21.56
C ASN A 268 -5.55 2.03 21.85
N GLY A 269 -4.64 1.60 20.96
CA GLY A 269 -3.95 0.32 21.08
C GLY A 269 -4.77 -0.90 20.64
N GLU A 270 -5.89 -0.69 19.94
CA GLU A 270 -6.71 -1.74 19.36
C GLU A 270 -6.72 -1.65 17.82
N PRO A 271 -6.47 -2.74 17.08
CA PRO A 271 -6.50 -2.72 15.62
C PRO A 271 -7.96 -2.66 15.11
N LEU A 272 -8.27 -1.62 14.32
CA LEU A 272 -9.58 -1.45 13.67
C LEU A 272 -9.61 -2.03 12.25
N PHE A 273 -8.48 -1.95 11.54
CA PHE A 273 -8.34 -2.44 10.19
C PHE A 273 -6.96 -3.06 10.00
N GLU A 274 -6.89 -4.19 9.29
CA GLU A 274 -5.65 -4.82 8.89
C GLU A 274 -5.80 -5.41 7.49
N TRP A 275 -4.75 -5.27 6.69
CA TRP A 275 -4.63 -5.91 5.40
C TRP A 275 -3.19 -6.36 5.17
N ARG A 276 -3.03 -7.55 4.60
CA ARG A 276 -1.75 -8.11 4.17
C ARG A 276 -1.93 -8.44 2.70
N ASP A 277 -1.13 -7.81 1.84
CA ASP A 277 -1.31 -7.92 0.40
C ASP A 277 -1.19 -9.39 -0.03
N PRO A 278 -2.21 -9.98 -0.67
CA PRO A 278 -2.15 -11.35 -1.14
C PRO A 278 -1.41 -11.50 -2.48
N GLY A 279 -0.98 -10.40 -3.09
CA GLY A 279 -0.19 -10.41 -4.31
C GLY A 279 0.23 -9.02 -4.79
N ILE A 280 0.96 -9.00 -5.90
CA ILE A 280 1.33 -7.77 -6.60
C ILE A 280 0.06 -7.17 -7.20
N CYS A 281 -0.08 -5.85 -7.16
CA CYS A 281 -1.29 -5.11 -7.54
C CYS A 281 -2.54 -5.42 -6.69
N ALA A 282 -2.41 -6.18 -5.59
CA ALA A 282 -3.51 -6.55 -4.69
C ALA A 282 -3.45 -5.79 -3.35
N VAL A 283 -3.20 -4.48 -3.42
CA VAL A 283 -3.12 -3.61 -2.24
C VAL A 283 -4.49 -3.43 -1.58
N ALA A 284 -4.51 -2.97 -0.32
CA ALA A 284 -5.74 -2.65 0.38
C ALA A 284 -6.57 -1.62 -0.41
N ASN A 285 -7.87 -1.86 -0.55
CA ASN A 285 -8.78 -0.84 -1.07
C ASN A 285 -9.06 0.20 0.03
N PHE A 286 -8.70 1.44 -0.23
CA PHE A 286 -8.94 2.54 0.72
C PHE A 286 -10.43 2.88 0.85
N GLU A 287 -11.23 2.52 -0.15
CA GLU A 287 -12.68 2.53 -0.08
C GLU A 287 -13.20 1.61 1.04
N ASP A 288 -12.59 0.42 1.19
CA ASP A 288 -12.96 -0.54 2.24
C ASP A 288 -12.52 -0.04 3.62
N ILE A 289 -11.32 0.57 3.70
CA ILE A 289 -10.83 1.24 4.93
C ILE A 289 -11.82 2.33 5.35
N LEU A 290 -12.22 3.22 4.43
CA LEU A 290 -13.20 4.27 4.71
C LEU A 290 -14.55 3.69 5.16
N SER A 291 -15.05 2.61 4.54
CA SER A 291 -16.34 2.06 4.95
C SER A 291 -16.31 1.39 6.33
N LYS A 292 -15.14 0.85 6.73
CA LYS A 292 -14.98 0.07 7.96
C LYS A 292 -14.67 0.91 9.20
N LEU A 293 -14.00 2.05 9.04
CA LEU A 293 -13.70 3.01 10.11
C LEU A 293 -14.90 3.92 10.43
#